data_AF-A0A026WYU4-F1
#
_entry.id   AF-A0A026WYU4-F1
#
_cell.length_a   1.000
_cell.length_b   1.000
_cell.length_c   1.000
_cell.angle_alpha   90.00
_cell.angle_beta   90.00
_cell.angle_gamma   90.00
#
_symmetry.space_group_name_H-M   'P 1'
#
loop_
_entity.id
_entity.type
_entity.pdbx_description
1 polymer ?
#
loop_
_entity_poly.entity_id
_entity_poly.type
_entity_poly.pdbx_seq_one_letter_code
_entity_poly.pdbx_strand_id
1 'polypeptide(L)'
;MCSCLDGNSTLPSSRPSGRTGSYERFGSALTIFELSSTMERTRRNNGQDLMDSEREELRFYNNDHSWTTVVVEKNLRTIDLCELLKVKRNTVGAAWSIIETWPKLGIERTLEDHEDILAVHRELEMFASRYERKFYFSEDFLKYELFVNPKQFFPSEMVAFPSGEDRGTFTEAESALRNYLSREDGECPQVFSSVWMRHTTSNGWRKMYMLLQGQTLYTTKKVSVFFSLRENNLP
;
A
#
# COMPACT_ATOMS: atom_id res chain seq x y z
N MET A 1 -6.04 -28.76 0.58
CA MET A 1 -7.48 -28.93 0.30
C MET A 1 -8.16 -29.29 1.60
N CYS A 2 -9.07 -28.45 2.10
CA CYS A 2 -10.09 -28.88 3.06
C CYS A 2 -11.29 -27.94 2.93
N SER A 3 -12.42 -28.55 2.60
CA SER A 3 -13.72 -27.96 2.30
C SER A 3 -14.61 -28.11 3.53
N CYS A 4 -15.43 -27.11 3.86
CA CYS A 4 -16.56 -27.29 4.78
C CYS A 4 -17.81 -26.71 4.12
N LEU A 5 -18.79 -27.58 3.85
CA LEU A 5 -20.15 -27.29 3.42
C LEU A 5 -21.08 -27.26 4.64
N ASP A 6 -22.05 -26.36 4.61
CA ASP A 6 -23.13 -26.19 5.60
C ASP A 6 -24.21 -27.29 5.51
N GLY A 7 -24.96 -27.50 6.60
CA GLY A 7 -26.11 -28.42 6.61
C GLY A 7 -26.94 -28.48 7.91
N ASN A 8 -27.86 -27.52 8.03
CA ASN A 8 -29.06 -27.29 8.88
C ASN A 8 -29.71 -28.36 9.82
N SER A 9 -30.01 -27.88 11.05
CA SER A 9 -31.26 -27.96 11.89
C SER A 9 -31.90 -29.27 12.39
N THR A 10 -32.00 -29.43 13.74
CA THR A 10 -33.26 -29.54 14.54
C THR A 10 -32.97 -29.59 16.06
N LEU A 11 -33.75 -28.86 16.89
CA LEU A 11 -33.70 -28.77 18.37
C LEU A 11 -34.52 -29.92 19.04
N PRO A 12 -34.43 -30.27 20.37
CA PRO A 12 -34.28 -29.34 21.50
C PRO A 12 -33.49 -29.78 22.78
N SER A 13 -33.38 -28.83 23.71
CA SER A 13 -33.29 -28.96 25.18
C SER A 13 -31.92 -29.01 25.91
N SER A 14 -31.65 -27.90 26.62
CA SER A 14 -31.17 -27.78 28.01
C SER A 14 -29.75 -27.28 28.32
N ARG A 15 -29.75 -26.17 29.10
CA ARG A 15 -28.74 -25.58 30.00
C ARG A 15 -27.68 -24.61 29.45
N PRO A 16 -27.27 -23.62 30.28
CA PRO A 16 -26.70 -22.36 29.83
C PRO A 16 -25.18 -22.31 30.03
N SER A 17 -24.49 -21.53 29.19
CA SER A 17 -23.27 -20.77 29.48
C SER A 17 -22.41 -20.71 28.21
N GLY A 18 -21.94 -19.51 27.91
CA GLY A 18 -21.08 -19.25 26.76
C GLY A 18 -21.64 -18.10 25.94
N ARG A 19 -21.17 -16.89 26.25
CA ARG A 19 -21.37 -15.71 25.41
C ARG A 19 -20.88 -16.04 23.99
N THR A 20 -21.82 -16.30 23.09
CA THR A 20 -21.57 -16.33 21.65
C THR A 20 -21.10 -14.93 21.28
N GLY A 21 -19.83 -14.80 20.90
CA GLY A 21 -19.28 -13.56 20.37
C GLY A 21 -20.01 -13.25 19.07
N SER A 22 -20.99 -12.36 19.14
CA SER A 22 -21.57 -11.73 17.96
C SER A 22 -20.48 -10.85 17.35
N TYR A 23 -19.97 -11.26 16.19
CA TYR A 23 -19.26 -10.34 15.31
C TYR A 23 -20.33 -9.47 14.65
N GLU A 24 -20.54 -8.27 15.19
CA GLU A 24 -21.14 -7.21 14.40
C GLU A 24 -20.01 -6.35 13.86
N ARG A 25 -19.90 -6.33 12.54
CA ARG A 25 -19.03 -5.42 11.82
C ARG A 25 -19.55 -3.99 12.00
N PHE A 26 -18.94 -3.25 12.91
CA PHE A 26 -19.20 -1.82 13.06
C PHE A 26 -18.38 -1.03 12.05
N GLY A 27 -19.07 -0.43 11.08
CA GLY A 27 -18.51 0.40 10.01
C GLY A 27 -18.71 -0.22 8.63
N SER A 28 -19.56 0.40 7.81
CA SER A 28 -19.82 0.01 6.42
C SER A 28 -18.68 0.41 5.46
N ALA A 29 -17.55 0.88 5.96
CA ALA A 29 -16.38 1.16 5.14
C ALA A 29 -15.50 -0.10 5.04
N LEU A 30 -15.20 -0.50 3.81
CA LEU A 30 -14.27 -1.58 3.51
C LEU A 30 -12.86 -1.17 3.96
N THR A 31 -12.17 -2.07 4.64
CA THR A 31 -10.73 -1.91 4.91
C THR A 31 -9.93 -2.12 3.63
N ILE A 32 -8.69 -1.63 3.56
CA ILE A 32 -7.82 -1.78 2.36
C ILE A 32 -7.63 -3.26 1.93
N PHE A 33 -7.68 -4.20 2.87
CA PHE A 33 -7.60 -5.64 2.60
C PHE A 33 -8.93 -6.25 2.13
N GLU A 34 -10.07 -5.69 2.54
CA GLU A 34 -11.37 -6.08 2.00
C GLU A 34 -11.63 -5.42 0.64
N LEU A 35 -10.97 -4.30 0.37
CA LEU A 35 -10.93 -3.68 -0.95
C LEU A 35 -10.25 -4.61 -1.96
N SER A 36 -9.09 -5.22 -1.64
CA SER A 36 -8.41 -6.16 -2.55
C SER A 36 -9.21 -7.44 -2.83
N SER A 37 -9.85 -8.03 -1.82
CA SER A 37 -10.71 -9.22 -2.04
C SER A 37 -12.01 -8.88 -2.79
N THR A 38 -12.54 -7.67 -2.63
CA THR A 38 -13.67 -7.17 -3.43
C THR A 38 -13.23 -6.91 -4.87
N MET A 39 -12.00 -6.41 -5.10
CA MET A 39 -11.42 -6.22 -6.44
C MET A 39 -11.39 -7.54 -7.23
N GLU A 40 -10.94 -8.64 -6.64
CA GLU A 40 -10.92 -9.95 -7.30
C GLU A 40 -12.32 -10.48 -7.63
N ARG A 41 -13.31 -10.21 -6.77
CA ARG A 41 -14.71 -10.61 -7.00
C ARG A 41 -15.38 -9.77 -8.08
N THR A 42 -15.20 -8.44 -8.08
CA THR A 42 -15.78 -7.55 -9.09
C THR A 42 -15.15 -7.80 -10.47
N ARG A 43 -13.83 -8.07 -10.54
CA ARG A 43 -13.16 -8.50 -11.79
C ARG A 43 -13.77 -9.76 -12.39
N ARG A 44 -14.21 -10.71 -11.55
CA ARG A 44 -14.89 -11.93 -12.00
C ARG A 44 -16.35 -11.73 -12.40
N ASN A 45 -17.02 -10.69 -11.89
CA ASN A 45 -18.45 -10.48 -12.07
C ASN A 45 -18.80 -9.53 -13.23
N ASN A 46 -17.90 -8.62 -13.61
CA ASN A 46 -18.11 -7.62 -14.69
C ASN A 46 -17.52 -8.06 -16.05
N GLY A 47 -17.67 -9.32 -16.41
CA GLY A 47 -17.55 -9.71 -17.81
C GLY A 47 -18.69 -9.07 -18.61
N GLN A 48 -18.33 -8.19 -19.54
CA GLN A 48 -19.17 -7.44 -20.49
C GLN A 48 -19.84 -6.13 -19.98
N ASP A 49 -19.50 -5.03 -20.68
CA ASP A 49 -20.35 -3.87 -21.04
C ASP A 49 -20.15 -2.46 -20.44
N LEU A 50 -19.04 -2.12 -19.75
CA LEU A 50 -18.78 -0.70 -19.37
C LEU A 50 -17.35 -0.16 -19.62
N MET A 51 -16.47 -0.89 -20.32
CA MET A 51 -15.02 -0.58 -20.33
C MET A 51 -14.39 -0.47 -21.73
N ASP A 52 -15.07 0.15 -22.70
CA ASP A 52 -14.54 0.23 -24.08
C ASP A 52 -13.92 1.59 -24.45
N SER A 53 -13.91 2.59 -23.56
CA SER A 53 -13.07 3.77 -23.81
C SER A 53 -11.61 3.39 -23.60
N GLU A 54 -10.77 3.50 -24.61
CA GLU A 54 -9.32 3.27 -24.45
C GLU A 54 -8.59 4.50 -23.91
N ARG A 55 -9.30 5.62 -23.78
CA ARG A 55 -8.74 6.94 -23.48
C ARG A 55 -9.68 7.77 -22.61
N GLU A 56 -9.12 8.59 -21.74
CA GLU A 56 -9.87 9.54 -20.89
C GLU A 56 -9.11 10.85 -20.71
N GLU A 57 -9.82 11.97 -20.61
CA GLU A 57 -9.21 13.27 -20.31
C GLU A 57 -9.07 13.48 -18.81
N LEU A 58 -7.83 13.53 -18.32
CA LEU A 58 -7.51 13.76 -16.92
C LEU A 58 -6.83 15.10 -16.72
N ARG A 59 -7.03 15.70 -15.53
CA ARG A 59 -6.40 16.96 -15.11
C ARG A 59 -5.26 16.68 -14.15
N PHE A 60 -4.10 17.26 -14.45
CA PHE A 60 -2.88 17.21 -13.65
C PHE A 60 -2.60 18.60 -13.11
N TYR A 61 -2.80 18.78 -11.81
CA TYR A 61 -2.69 20.06 -11.11
C TYR A 61 -1.25 20.38 -10.75
N ASN A 62 -0.96 21.66 -10.66
CA ASN A 62 0.33 22.21 -10.29
C ASN A 62 0.24 22.88 -8.91
N ASN A 63 1.40 23.14 -8.29
CA ASN A 63 1.46 23.84 -7.00
C ASN A 63 0.96 25.29 -7.05
N ASP A 64 0.96 25.91 -8.24
CA ASP A 64 0.43 27.26 -8.50
C ASP A 64 -1.09 27.27 -8.80
N HIS A 65 -1.78 26.17 -8.54
CA HIS A 65 -3.21 25.95 -8.84
C HIS A 65 -3.58 25.95 -10.33
N SER A 66 -2.62 26.08 -11.25
CA SER A 66 -2.86 25.77 -12.67
C SER A 66 -3.00 24.26 -12.86
N TRP A 67 -3.50 23.84 -14.02
CA TRP A 67 -3.54 22.43 -14.38
C TRP A 67 -3.29 22.24 -15.86
N THR A 68 -2.87 21.03 -16.20
CA THR A 68 -2.77 20.55 -17.57
C THR A 68 -3.78 19.43 -17.76
N THR A 69 -4.65 19.57 -18.77
CA THR A 69 -5.47 18.44 -19.23
C THR A 69 -4.66 17.60 -20.21
N VAL A 70 -4.69 16.28 -20.04
CA VAL A 70 -4.03 15.30 -20.91
C VAL A 70 -5.03 14.18 -21.21
N VAL A 71 -5.10 13.77 -22.48
CA VAL A 71 -5.78 12.54 -22.87
C VAL A 71 -4.87 11.37 -22.50
N VAL A 72 -5.27 10.59 -21.52
CA VAL A 72 -4.55 9.42 -21.03
C VAL A 72 -5.09 8.19 -21.73
N GLU A 73 -4.19 7.40 -22.30
CA GLU A 73 -4.50 6.15 -22.99
C GLU A 73 -4.06 4.95 -22.13
N LYS A 74 -4.59 3.76 -22.42
CA LYS A 74 -4.08 2.51 -21.84
C LYS A 74 -2.57 2.39 -22.07
N ASN A 75 -1.87 1.85 -21.10
CA ASN A 75 -0.42 1.64 -21.03
C ASN A 75 0.42 2.92 -20.96
N LEU A 76 -0.18 4.11 -20.76
CA LEU A 76 0.58 5.30 -20.44
C LEU A 76 1.10 5.18 -19.00
N ARG A 77 2.40 4.91 -18.86
CA ARG A 77 3.06 4.79 -17.56
C ARG A 77 3.28 6.17 -16.93
N THR A 78 3.32 6.20 -15.61
CA THR A 78 3.61 7.41 -14.82
C THR A 78 4.90 8.10 -15.27
N ILE A 79 5.97 7.35 -15.54
CA ILE A 79 7.26 7.91 -15.97
C ILE A 79 7.14 8.68 -17.31
N ASP A 80 6.41 8.11 -18.27
CA ASP A 80 6.25 8.69 -19.60
C ASP A 80 5.37 9.95 -19.54
N LEU A 81 4.34 9.95 -18.68
CA LEU A 81 3.54 11.13 -18.40
C LEU A 81 4.34 12.24 -17.70
N CYS A 82 5.22 11.90 -16.76
CA CYS A 82 6.10 12.87 -16.12
C CYS A 82 7.00 13.57 -17.15
N GLU A 83 7.60 12.82 -18.10
CA GLU A 83 8.39 13.41 -19.18
C GLU A 83 7.56 14.37 -20.06
N LEU A 84 6.34 13.96 -20.43
CA LEU A 84 5.43 14.80 -21.21
C LEU A 84 5.13 16.13 -20.49
N LEU A 85 4.80 16.07 -19.21
CA LEU A 85 4.46 17.26 -18.41
C LEU A 85 5.67 18.16 -18.17
N LYS A 86 6.87 17.59 -17.99
CA LYS A 86 8.13 18.36 -17.92
C LYS A 86 8.36 19.18 -19.18
N VAL A 87 8.23 18.56 -20.36
CA VAL A 87 8.38 19.25 -21.65
C VAL A 87 7.34 20.37 -21.79
N LYS A 88 6.07 20.08 -21.47
CA LYS A 88 4.99 21.07 -21.58
C LYS A 88 5.15 22.25 -20.63
N ARG A 89 5.74 22.03 -19.45
CA ARG A 89 5.99 23.07 -18.45
C ARG A 89 7.36 23.74 -18.58
N ASN A 90 8.22 23.25 -19.48
CA ASN A 90 9.62 23.68 -19.58
C ASN A 90 10.36 23.56 -18.24
N THR A 91 10.19 22.41 -17.55
CA THR A 91 10.87 22.09 -16.30
C THR A 91 11.91 20.99 -16.50
N VAL A 92 12.91 20.97 -15.62
CA VAL A 92 14.01 19.98 -15.61
C VAL A 92 14.11 19.33 -14.22
N GLY A 93 14.84 18.23 -14.14
CA GLY A 93 15.06 17.49 -12.88
C GLY A 93 14.40 16.11 -12.87
N ALA A 94 14.88 15.26 -11.96
CA ALA A 94 14.45 13.87 -11.82
C ALA A 94 13.36 13.67 -10.75
N ALA A 95 13.15 14.64 -9.86
CA ALA A 95 12.21 14.51 -8.73
C ALA A 95 10.73 14.64 -9.14
N TRP A 96 10.42 14.92 -10.40
CA TRP A 96 9.05 15.14 -10.85
C TRP A 96 8.21 13.86 -10.83
N SER A 97 7.09 13.91 -10.11
CA SER A 97 6.19 12.78 -9.90
C SER A 97 4.73 13.17 -10.07
N ILE A 98 3.89 12.15 -10.25
CA ILE A 98 2.43 12.27 -10.16
C ILE A 98 2.01 11.89 -8.75
N ILE A 99 1.39 12.81 -8.03
CA ILE A 99 0.90 12.62 -6.66
C ILE A 99 -0.62 12.53 -6.69
N GLU A 100 -1.14 11.37 -6.32
CA GLU A 100 -2.57 11.16 -6.11
C GLU A 100 -2.97 11.70 -4.74
N THR A 101 -3.96 12.59 -4.70
CA THR A 101 -4.46 13.21 -3.46
C THR A 101 -5.95 12.93 -3.26
N TRP A 102 -6.33 12.73 -2.00
CA TRP A 102 -7.71 12.53 -1.55
C TRP A 102 -8.07 13.60 -0.52
N PRO A 103 -8.44 14.82 -0.94
CA PRO A 103 -8.53 15.97 -0.04
C PRO A 103 -9.49 15.76 1.15
N LYS A 104 -10.63 15.10 0.93
CA LYS A 104 -11.60 14.80 1.99
C LYS A 104 -11.07 13.83 3.05
N LEU A 105 -10.11 12.96 2.69
CA LEU A 105 -9.50 11.98 3.58
C LEU A 105 -8.18 12.49 4.18
N GLY A 106 -7.59 13.54 3.59
CA GLY A 106 -6.30 14.08 4.02
C GLY A 106 -5.14 13.12 3.77
N ILE A 107 -5.24 12.29 2.74
CA ILE A 107 -4.18 11.34 2.35
C ILE A 107 -3.72 11.61 0.93
N GLU A 108 -2.47 11.27 0.66
CA GLU A 108 -1.85 11.32 -0.64
C GLU A 108 -0.87 10.16 -0.80
N ARG A 109 -0.55 9.83 -2.05
CA ARG A 109 0.54 8.92 -2.40
C ARG A 109 1.19 9.35 -3.71
N THR A 110 2.48 9.11 -3.81
CA THR A 110 3.21 9.24 -5.07
C THR A 110 2.96 8.00 -5.93
N LEU A 111 2.66 8.19 -7.22
CA LEU A 111 2.55 7.10 -8.17
C LEU A 111 3.93 6.58 -8.57
N GLU A 112 4.05 5.27 -8.68
CA GLU A 112 5.27 4.61 -9.10
C GLU A 112 5.44 4.68 -10.62
N ASP A 113 6.69 4.69 -11.08
CA ASP A 113 7.04 4.92 -12.48
C ASP A 113 6.41 3.94 -13.46
N HIS A 114 6.20 2.70 -13.01
CA HIS A 114 5.66 1.60 -13.79
C HIS A 114 4.13 1.52 -13.78
N GLU A 115 3.45 2.29 -12.91
CA GLU A 115 2.00 2.27 -12.84
C GLU A 115 1.36 2.85 -14.11
N ASP A 116 0.26 2.25 -14.55
CA ASP A 116 -0.57 2.74 -15.64
C ASP A 116 -1.57 3.77 -15.12
N ILE A 117 -1.52 4.99 -15.65
CA ILE A 117 -2.33 6.11 -15.15
C ILE A 117 -3.82 5.87 -15.34
N LEU A 118 -4.24 5.26 -16.46
CA LEU A 118 -5.65 4.99 -16.74
C LEU A 118 -6.17 3.86 -15.85
N ALA A 119 -5.37 2.82 -15.62
CA ALA A 119 -5.69 1.73 -14.71
C ALA A 119 -5.83 2.24 -13.28
N VAL A 120 -4.86 3.02 -12.79
CA VAL A 120 -4.93 3.69 -11.47
C VAL A 120 -6.14 4.62 -11.38
N HIS A 121 -6.46 5.33 -12.46
CA HIS A 121 -7.64 6.18 -12.51
C HIS A 121 -8.93 5.35 -12.30
N ARG A 122 -9.12 4.31 -13.09
CA ARG A 122 -10.36 3.51 -13.12
C ARG A 122 -10.52 2.59 -11.92
N GLU A 123 -9.45 1.92 -11.51
CA GLU A 123 -9.47 1.00 -10.39
C GLU A 123 -10.09 1.67 -9.17
N LEU A 124 -9.64 2.87 -8.85
CA LEU A 124 -10.03 3.57 -7.63
C LEU A 124 -11.35 4.34 -7.76
N GLU A 125 -11.77 4.71 -8.97
CA GLU A 125 -13.09 5.28 -9.21
C GLU A 125 -14.21 4.27 -8.87
N MET A 126 -13.99 2.98 -9.14
CA MET A 126 -14.92 1.92 -8.72
C MET A 126 -15.11 1.85 -7.20
N PHE A 127 -14.09 2.17 -6.40
CA PHE A 127 -14.12 2.02 -4.95
C PHE A 127 -14.52 3.28 -4.18
N ALA A 128 -14.24 4.44 -4.75
CA ALA A 128 -14.27 5.70 -4.03
C ALA A 128 -14.90 6.85 -4.81
N SER A 129 -15.84 6.55 -5.71
CA SER A 129 -16.61 7.54 -6.50
C SER A 129 -17.23 8.69 -5.69
N ARG A 130 -17.46 8.49 -4.39
CA ARG A 130 -17.97 9.54 -3.47
C ARG A 130 -16.93 10.56 -3.00
N TYR A 131 -15.65 10.29 -3.19
CA TYR A 131 -14.56 11.16 -2.77
C TYR A 131 -13.93 11.85 -3.97
N GLU A 132 -13.75 13.16 -3.87
CA GLU A 132 -12.98 13.92 -4.84
C GLU A 132 -11.52 13.48 -4.77
N ARG A 133 -10.91 13.29 -5.94
CA ARG A 133 -9.52 12.93 -6.11
C ARG A 133 -8.86 13.88 -7.10
N LYS A 134 -7.58 14.18 -6.89
CA LYS A 134 -6.78 15.00 -7.82
C LYS A 134 -5.39 14.40 -8.02
N PHE A 135 -4.88 14.52 -9.24
CA PHE A 135 -3.48 14.22 -9.56
C PHE A 135 -2.68 15.51 -9.61
N TYR A 136 -1.60 15.58 -8.86
CA TYR A 136 -0.67 16.70 -8.88
C TYR A 136 0.62 16.32 -9.60
N PHE A 137 1.15 17.23 -10.39
CA PHE A 137 2.49 17.16 -10.96
C PHE A 137 3.41 18.05 -10.12
N SER A 138 4.23 17.42 -9.28
CA SER A 138 5.09 18.10 -8.29
C SER A 138 6.40 17.36 -8.12
N GLU A 139 7.39 18.05 -7.57
CA GLU A 139 8.65 17.45 -7.13
C GLU A 139 8.42 16.65 -5.84
N ASP A 140 8.88 15.39 -5.84
CA ASP A 140 9.00 14.51 -4.70
C ASP A 140 10.45 14.02 -4.63
N PHE A 141 11.23 14.66 -3.76
CA PHE A 141 12.64 14.32 -3.55
C PHE A 141 12.83 13.03 -2.75
N LEU A 142 11.78 12.51 -2.12
CA LEU A 142 11.86 11.31 -1.27
C LEU A 142 11.62 10.02 -2.06
N LYS A 143 10.93 10.09 -3.21
CA LYS A 143 10.59 8.93 -4.04
C LYS A 143 11.77 7.99 -4.30
N TYR A 144 12.93 8.55 -4.64
CA TYR A 144 14.14 7.76 -4.94
C TYR A 144 15.18 7.77 -3.82
N GLU A 145 14.95 8.52 -2.74
CA GLU A 145 15.95 8.70 -1.67
C GLU A 145 16.27 7.37 -0.98
N LEU A 146 15.32 6.42 -0.97
CA LEU A 146 15.58 5.07 -0.47
C LEU A 146 16.75 4.38 -1.21
N PHE A 147 16.90 4.60 -2.52
CA PHE A 147 17.96 3.99 -3.33
C PHE A 147 19.29 4.74 -3.23
N VAL A 148 19.24 6.02 -2.84
CA VAL A 148 20.41 6.89 -2.67
C VAL A 148 21.00 6.72 -1.27
N ASN A 149 20.16 6.80 -0.24
CA ASN A 149 20.55 6.78 1.16
C ASN A 149 19.57 5.95 2.02
N PRO A 150 19.56 4.60 1.86
CA PRO A 150 18.59 3.73 2.53
C PRO A 150 18.64 3.79 4.06
N LYS A 151 19.77 4.22 4.64
CA LYS A 151 19.97 4.37 6.08
C LYS A 151 19.02 5.35 6.76
N GLN A 152 18.56 6.36 6.04
CA GLN A 152 17.61 7.33 6.59
C GLN A 152 16.23 6.71 6.89
N PHE A 153 15.89 5.64 6.16
CA PHE A 153 14.60 4.95 6.28
C PHE A 153 14.70 3.71 7.16
N PHE A 154 15.85 3.04 7.15
CA PHE A 154 16.03 1.74 7.77
C PHE A 154 17.19 1.74 8.77
N PRO A 155 16.96 2.16 10.03
CA PRO A 155 17.90 1.94 11.12
C PRO A 155 18.28 0.47 11.23
N SER A 156 19.51 0.16 11.66
CA SER A 156 20.02 -1.22 11.72
C SER A 156 19.17 -2.16 12.58
N GLU A 157 18.44 -1.62 13.55
CA GLU A 157 17.55 -2.37 14.45
C GLU A 157 16.16 -2.67 13.83
N MET A 158 15.79 -1.94 12.78
CA MET A 158 14.48 -2.02 12.13
C MET A 158 14.43 -3.10 11.05
N VAL A 159 15.57 -3.52 10.50
CA VAL A 159 15.59 -4.44 9.35
C VAL A 159 16.32 -5.74 9.69
N ALA A 160 15.89 -6.86 9.13
CA ALA A 160 16.62 -8.12 9.14
C ALA A 160 16.60 -8.76 7.74
N PHE A 161 17.71 -9.39 7.35
CA PHE A 161 17.80 -10.12 6.08
C PHE A 161 17.60 -11.62 6.34
N PRO A 162 16.68 -12.29 5.63
CA PRO A 162 16.38 -13.71 5.84
C PRO A 162 17.58 -14.65 5.75
N SER A 163 18.56 -14.35 4.91
CA SER A 163 19.75 -15.18 4.67
C SER A 163 20.86 -15.05 5.72
N GLY A 164 20.67 -14.22 6.76
CA GLY A 164 21.68 -14.04 7.81
C GLY A 164 23.00 -13.45 7.30
N GLU A 165 22.99 -12.75 6.16
CA GLU A 165 24.16 -12.01 5.67
C GLU A 165 24.63 -11.06 6.79
N ASP A 166 25.82 -11.35 7.30
CA ASP A 166 26.34 -10.81 8.54
C ASP A 166 26.45 -9.28 8.43
N ARG A 167 25.84 -8.58 9.39
CA ARG A 167 25.94 -7.13 9.48
C ARG A 167 27.33 -6.83 10.00
N GLY A 168 28.28 -6.67 9.08
CA GLY A 168 29.56 -6.05 9.37
C GLY A 168 29.40 -4.60 9.86
N THR A 169 30.46 -3.80 9.79
CA THR A 169 30.44 -2.41 10.29
C THR A 169 29.27 -1.57 9.73
N PHE A 170 28.92 -0.44 10.34
CA PHE A 170 27.78 0.40 9.90
C PHE A 170 27.82 0.79 8.41
N THR A 171 29.01 0.94 7.83
CA THR A 171 29.22 1.19 6.39
C THR A 171 28.93 -0.06 5.55
N GLU A 172 29.26 -1.24 6.07
CA GLU A 172 28.99 -2.55 5.47
C GLU A 172 27.49 -2.86 5.44
N ALA A 173 26.76 -2.52 6.52
CA ALA A 173 25.31 -2.68 6.58
C ALA A 173 24.54 -1.81 5.57
N GLU A 174 25.09 -0.66 5.17
CA GLU A 174 24.52 0.19 4.11
C GLU A 174 24.65 -0.46 2.74
N SER A 175 25.89 -0.84 2.41
CA SER A 175 26.23 -1.44 1.13
C SER A 175 25.50 -2.77 0.98
N ALA A 176 25.39 -3.55 2.06
CA ALA A 176 24.59 -4.77 2.10
C ALA A 176 23.11 -4.49 1.81
N LEU A 177 22.49 -3.51 2.47
CA LEU A 177 21.09 -3.15 2.21
C LEU A 177 20.87 -2.66 0.78
N ARG A 178 21.76 -1.81 0.27
CA ARG A 178 21.67 -1.33 -1.12
C ARG A 178 21.85 -2.46 -2.13
N ASN A 179 22.83 -3.33 -1.93
CA ASN A 179 23.07 -4.49 -2.79
C ASN A 179 21.88 -5.43 -2.75
N TYR A 180 21.31 -5.66 -1.57
CA TYR A 180 20.15 -6.52 -1.37
C TYR A 180 18.91 -6.00 -2.11
N LEU A 181 18.60 -4.69 -1.98
CA LEU A 181 17.50 -4.04 -2.71
C LEU A 181 17.71 -4.01 -4.22
N SER A 182 18.93 -4.20 -4.70
CA SER A 182 19.27 -4.21 -6.13
C SER A 182 19.19 -5.61 -6.76
N ARG A 183 18.87 -6.66 -5.99
CA ARG A 183 18.73 -8.03 -6.49
C ARG A 183 17.33 -8.26 -7.04
N GLU A 184 17.22 -8.78 -8.26
CA GLU A 184 15.92 -9.13 -8.87
C GLU A 184 15.31 -10.42 -8.28
N ASP A 185 16.13 -11.29 -7.69
CA ASP A 185 15.76 -12.61 -7.15
C ASP A 185 15.86 -12.69 -5.60
N GLY A 186 16.07 -11.55 -4.94
CA GLY A 186 16.18 -11.48 -3.49
C GLY A 186 14.84 -11.62 -2.79
N GLU A 187 14.83 -12.26 -1.62
CA GLU A 187 13.69 -12.15 -0.72
C GLU A 187 13.51 -10.69 -0.28
N CYS A 188 12.31 -10.30 0.20
CA CYS A 188 12.11 -8.96 0.74
C CYS A 188 12.70 -8.90 2.16
N PRO A 189 13.42 -7.83 2.55
CA PRO A 189 13.94 -7.75 3.90
C PRO A 189 12.78 -7.66 4.90
N GLN A 190 12.97 -8.22 6.08
CA GLN A 190 12.00 -8.13 7.16
C GLN A 190 12.10 -6.77 7.85
N VAL A 191 10.98 -6.08 8.02
CA VAL A 191 10.94 -4.74 8.64
C VAL A 191 10.12 -4.78 9.93
N PHE A 192 10.77 -4.43 11.03
CA PHE A 192 10.27 -4.43 12.40
C PHE A 192 10.09 -3.00 12.91
N SER A 193 8.88 -2.61 13.28
CA SER A 193 8.65 -1.27 13.82
C SER A 193 7.58 -1.23 14.90
N SER A 194 7.64 -0.23 15.77
CA SER A 194 6.52 0.10 16.64
C SER A 194 5.75 1.28 16.05
N VAL A 195 4.44 1.13 15.89
CA VAL A 195 3.58 2.14 15.28
C VAL A 195 2.45 2.56 16.22
N TRP A 196 1.95 3.78 16.04
CA TRP A 196 0.71 4.22 16.66
C TRP A 196 -0.46 3.90 15.75
N MET A 197 -1.38 3.08 16.23
CA MET A 197 -2.59 2.71 15.50
C MET A 197 -3.80 3.37 16.15
N ARG A 198 -4.56 4.12 15.36
CA ARG A 198 -5.83 4.69 15.80
C ARG A 198 -6.85 3.58 16.02
N HIS A 199 -7.65 3.71 17.06
CA HIS A 199 -8.78 2.81 17.28
C HIS A 199 -9.84 3.01 16.20
N THR A 200 -10.45 1.93 15.73
CA THR A 200 -11.51 2.01 14.71
C THR A 200 -12.79 2.64 15.26
N THR A 201 -13.05 2.47 16.56
CA THR A 201 -14.28 2.91 17.23
C THR A 201 -14.11 4.11 18.15
N SER A 202 -12.88 4.61 18.32
CA SER A 202 -12.61 5.76 19.18
C SER A 202 -11.49 6.62 18.64
N ASN A 203 -11.38 7.86 19.14
CA ASN A 203 -10.28 8.76 18.80
C ASN A 203 -8.98 8.44 19.57
N GLY A 204 -8.93 7.30 20.26
CA GLY A 204 -7.74 6.84 20.96
C GLY A 204 -6.69 6.29 19.99
N TRP A 205 -5.44 6.38 20.42
CA TRP A 205 -4.29 5.76 19.74
C TRP A 205 -3.66 4.75 20.67
N ARG A 206 -3.16 3.64 20.11
CA ARG A 206 -2.41 2.64 20.86
C ARG A 206 -1.13 2.28 20.16
N LYS A 207 -0.07 2.06 20.94
CA LYS A 207 1.19 1.54 20.42
C LYS A 207 1.03 0.05 20.09
N MET A 208 1.45 -0.31 18.88
CA MET A 208 1.46 -1.66 18.33
C MET A 208 2.85 -1.96 17.79
N TYR A 209 3.16 -3.23 17.61
CA TYR A 209 4.36 -3.69 16.94
C TYR A 209 4.00 -4.34 15.62
N MET A 210 4.78 -4.08 14.58
CA MET A 210 4.57 -4.54 13.21
C MET A 210 5.78 -5.27 12.69
N LEU A 211 5.53 -6.33 11.93
CA LEU A 211 6.52 -7.04 11.13
C LEU A 211 6.01 -7.13 9.70
N LEU A 212 6.73 -6.53 8.76
CA LEU A 212 6.55 -6.78 7.33
C LEU A 212 7.51 -7.90 6.92
N GLN A 213 6.96 -9.01 6.43
CA GLN A 213 7.71 -10.16 5.93
C GLN A 213 7.07 -10.64 4.62
N GLY A 214 7.85 -10.59 3.54
CA GLY A 214 7.33 -10.82 2.19
C GLY A 214 6.18 -9.87 1.88
N GLN A 215 5.01 -10.41 1.57
CA GLN A 215 3.79 -9.65 1.26
C GLN A 215 2.86 -9.47 2.46
N THR A 216 3.26 -9.90 3.66
CA THR A 216 2.39 -9.95 4.83
C THR A 216 2.82 -8.96 5.91
N LEU A 217 1.85 -8.19 6.42
CA LEU A 217 2.04 -7.28 7.55
C LEU A 217 1.41 -7.87 8.81
N TYR A 218 2.25 -8.36 9.71
CA TYR A 218 1.85 -8.91 11.01
C TYR A 218 1.79 -7.80 12.06
N THR A 219 0.86 -7.91 13.03
CA THR A 219 0.75 -6.95 14.13
C THR A 219 0.56 -7.62 15.48
N THR A 220 1.15 -7.05 16.53
CA THR A 220 0.96 -7.54 17.90
C THR A 220 0.93 -6.40 18.93
N LYS A 221 0.21 -6.63 20.03
CA LYS A 221 0.23 -5.77 21.23
C LYS A 221 1.33 -6.17 22.21
N LYS A 222 1.85 -7.41 22.11
CA LYS A 222 2.76 -8.00 23.09
C LYS A 222 4.20 -7.82 22.63
N VAL A 223 4.96 -7.07 23.42
CA VAL A 223 6.39 -6.81 23.15
C VAL A 223 7.22 -8.10 23.15
N SER A 224 6.94 -9.04 24.05
CA SER A 224 7.67 -10.31 24.14
C SER A 224 7.54 -11.17 22.88
N VAL A 225 6.34 -11.19 22.27
CA VAL A 225 6.10 -11.90 21.01
C VAL A 225 6.86 -11.23 19.87
N PHE A 226 6.94 -9.90 19.88
CA PHE A 226 7.69 -9.16 18.87
C PHE A 226 9.20 -9.43 18.93
N PHE A 227 9.80 -9.47 20.13
CA PHE A 227 11.20 -9.86 20.27
C PHE A 227 11.45 -11.31 19.85
N SER A 228 10.53 -12.21 20.18
CA SER A 228 10.61 -13.61 19.74
C SER A 228 10.50 -13.77 18.23
N LEU A 229 9.64 -12.99 17.55
CA LEU A 229 9.56 -12.97 16.09
C LEU A 229 10.85 -12.42 15.44
N ARG A 230 11.49 -11.45 16.09
CA ARG A 230 12.75 -10.85 15.63
C ARG A 230 13.94 -11.80 15.79
N GLU A 231 14.01 -12.56 16.87
CA GLU A 231 15.14 -13.44 17.16
C GLU A 231 15.09 -14.76 16.39
N ASN A 232 13.89 -15.27 16.08
CA ASN A 232 13.76 -16.65 15.60
C ASN A 232 13.71 -16.83 14.08
N ASN A 233 13.67 -15.78 13.24
CA ASN A 233 13.57 -15.91 11.76
C ASN A 233 12.63 -17.06 11.32
N LEU A 234 11.48 -17.21 11.97
CA LEU A 234 10.63 -18.39 11.77
C LEU A 234 9.85 -18.28 10.44
N PRO A 235 9.69 -19.39 9.71
CA PRO A 235 8.80 -19.48 8.54
C PRO A 235 7.32 -19.33 8.92
#